data_AF-A0A7S1MJL2-F1
#
_entry.id   AF-A0A7S1MJL2-F1
#
_cell.length_a   1.000
_cell.length_b   1.000
_cell.length_c   1.000
_cell.angle_alpha   90.00
_cell.angle_beta   90.00
_cell.angle_gamma   90.00
#
_symmetry.space_group_name_H-M   'P 1'
#
loop_
_entity.id
_entity.type
_entity.pdbx_description
1 polymer ?
#
loop_
_entity_poly.entity_id
_entity_poly.type
_entity_poly.pdbx_seq_one_letter_code
_entity_poly.pdbx_strand_id
1 'polypeptide(L)'
;FSASEEVVADTACWVRVATSLATPAQVAVLASLCRASREVADGPAVWSKLLSRWYPKATLVNPDWLAQSDLEKRLEAALDNDYVLGALRRRLQPDTPYDIGDLMNAIPQQTTPKALIKFMSKHSENFRQSRDGKRFCVSRQEGDLEQCKDWLTVNPFTPAPNPRVSVEGGDVGRADKEPVIVPMGRPSELGSKPPEEKPSSDNKDDEPPPALPQICQQLDPKQAFRLYHTGLLSQRSDQSKRGKLEAWEYYSESNSKCVMAAGDLLDLAESRVRAIRNNDPAVVHELVAQTLEGVAYKVPFGFWNRRVRVLTNALNASQLRCGREQKKKFERKLLEFMEWVKKERGFGYYKCDACGGRWKSGFSYEEISQQCLQCGAWAKPYRIQDLETKAEMEAREKGEPLPGGKGGGKRGGLNIRTQQQPQIQYRAPTIEHGENKRAWSDGPAPVAKRWRGGGGSAWGSDGPRSDGPPRTVPPPGRA
;
A
#
# COMPACT_ATOMS: atom_id res chain seq x y z
N PHE A 1 -16.97 -39.73 1.41
CA PHE A 1 -15.89 -40.63 1.81
C PHE A 1 -15.07 -39.94 2.89
N SER A 2 -15.46 -40.09 4.15
CA SER A 2 -14.64 -39.61 5.28
C SER A 2 -13.49 -40.58 5.49
N ALA A 3 -12.25 -40.13 5.28
CA ALA A 3 -11.08 -40.93 5.67
C ALA A 3 -11.10 -41.10 7.19
N SER A 4 -10.84 -42.31 7.69
CA SER A 4 -10.76 -42.59 9.12
C SER A 4 -9.63 -41.79 9.77
N GLU A 5 -9.78 -41.43 11.05
CA GLU A 5 -8.77 -40.64 11.80
C GLU A 5 -7.36 -41.26 11.75
N GLU A 6 -7.28 -42.58 11.63
CA GLU A 6 -6.01 -43.32 11.47
C GLU A 6 -5.29 -42.96 10.16
N VAL A 7 -6.01 -42.82 9.04
CA VAL A 7 -5.43 -42.44 7.74
C VAL A 7 -4.90 -41.00 7.77
N VAL A 8 -5.57 -40.13 8.52
CA VAL A 8 -5.16 -38.74 8.76
C VAL A 8 -3.90 -38.67 9.62
N ALA A 9 -3.81 -39.52 10.65
CA ALA A 9 -2.63 -39.61 11.51
C ALA A 9 -1.40 -40.14 10.77
N ASP A 10 -1.58 -41.17 9.93
CA ASP A 10 -0.50 -41.76 9.14
C ASP A 10 0.00 -40.82 8.06
N THR A 11 -0.88 -40.14 7.32
CA THR A 11 -0.45 -39.15 6.32
C THR A 11 0.32 -37.97 6.95
N ALA A 12 -0.09 -37.52 8.14
CA ALA A 12 0.63 -36.50 8.88
C ALA A 12 2.01 -36.96 9.41
N CYS A 13 2.21 -38.27 9.60
CA CYS A 13 3.49 -38.87 9.96
C CYS A 13 4.42 -38.95 8.74
N TRP A 14 3.90 -39.41 7.59
CA TRP A 14 4.65 -39.49 6.33
C TRP A 14 5.09 -38.12 5.79
N VAL A 15 4.25 -37.08 5.90
CA VAL A 15 4.64 -35.71 5.53
C VAL A 15 5.75 -35.17 6.43
N ARG A 16 5.77 -35.52 7.72
CA ARG A 16 6.84 -35.13 8.65
C ARG A 16 8.16 -35.82 8.32
N VAL A 17 8.16 -37.12 8.03
CA VAL A 17 9.36 -37.87 7.63
C VAL A 17 9.90 -37.37 6.29
N ALA A 18 9.03 -37.16 5.30
CA ALA A 18 9.42 -36.70 3.98
C ALA A 18 9.99 -35.26 4.00
N THR A 19 9.42 -34.35 4.79
CA THR A 19 9.95 -32.97 4.90
C THR A 19 11.27 -32.86 5.64
N SER A 20 11.65 -33.87 6.45
CA SER A 20 12.96 -33.90 7.10
C SER A 20 14.09 -34.50 6.25
N LEU A 21 13.76 -35.25 5.19
CA LEU A 21 14.74 -36.04 4.44
C LEU A 21 14.79 -35.72 2.93
N ALA A 22 13.82 -34.96 2.40
CA ALA A 22 13.65 -34.76 0.97
C ALA A 22 14.26 -33.45 0.45
N THR A 23 14.78 -33.50 -0.77
CA THR A 23 15.22 -32.32 -1.52
C THR A 23 14.02 -31.43 -1.93
N PRO A 24 14.21 -30.13 -2.23
CA PRO A 24 13.11 -29.22 -2.59
C PRO A 24 12.23 -29.72 -3.76
N ALA A 25 12.80 -30.44 -4.72
CA ALA A 25 12.07 -31.05 -5.84
C ALA A 25 11.17 -32.22 -5.40
N GLN A 26 11.63 -33.05 -4.46
CA GLN A 26 10.85 -34.16 -3.90
C GLN A 26 9.73 -33.65 -2.99
N VAL A 27 9.94 -32.55 -2.27
CA VAL A 27 8.90 -31.85 -1.50
C VAL A 27 7.78 -31.35 -2.43
N ALA A 28 8.11 -30.88 -3.63
CA ALA A 28 7.12 -30.46 -4.62
C ALA A 28 6.28 -31.63 -5.17
N VAL A 29 6.90 -32.80 -5.40
CA VAL A 29 6.20 -34.03 -5.83
C VAL A 29 5.31 -34.57 -4.71
N LEU A 30 5.81 -34.59 -3.46
CA LEU A 30 5.03 -35.00 -2.30
C LEU A 30 3.86 -34.03 -2.03
N ALA A 31 4.08 -32.72 -2.17
CA ALA A 31 3.02 -31.73 -2.10
C ALA A 31 1.98 -31.90 -3.22
N SER A 32 2.39 -32.41 -4.39
CA SER A 32 1.48 -32.73 -5.50
C SER A 32 0.65 -33.98 -5.21
N LEU A 33 1.23 -34.99 -4.54
CA LEU A 33 0.51 -36.16 -4.03
C LEU A 33 -0.44 -35.79 -2.87
N CYS A 34 -0.03 -34.91 -1.95
CA CYS A 34 -0.88 -34.41 -0.87
C CYS A 34 -2.02 -33.50 -1.35
N ARG A 35 -1.88 -32.86 -2.53
CA ARG A 35 -3.00 -32.16 -3.19
C ARG A 35 -4.10 -33.13 -3.64
N ALA A 36 -3.79 -34.41 -3.85
CA ALA A 36 -4.79 -35.44 -4.10
C ALA A 36 -5.54 -35.85 -2.81
N SER A 37 -4.93 -35.68 -1.62
CA SER A 37 -5.55 -35.92 -0.30
C SER A 37 -6.12 -34.63 0.33
N ARG A 38 -6.82 -33.85 -0.49
CA ARG A 38 -7.15 -32.42 -0.31
C ARG A 38 -7.85 -32.05 1.01
N GLU A 39 -8.63 -32.95 1.60
CA GLU A 39 -9.36 -32.69 2.85
C GLU A 39 -8.46 -32.66 4.09
N VAL A 40 -7.38 -33.46 4.10
CA VAL A 40 -6.43 -33.52 5.23
C VAL A 40 -5.43 -32.36 5.18
N ALA A 41 -5.06 -31.92 3.97
CA ALA A 41 -4.10 -30.84 3.76
C ALA A 41 -4.69 -29.43 3.98
N ASP A 42 -6.00 -29.27 3.91
CA ASP A 42 -6.67 -27.97 4.15
C ASP A 42 -7.02 -27.73 5.63
N GLY A 43 -6.73 -28.70 6.52
CA GLY A 43 -6.98 -28.54 7.95
C GLY A 43 -6.09 -27.46 8.60
N PRO A 44 -6.64 -26.47 9.33
CA PRO A 44 -5.87 -25.40 9.97
C PRO A 44 -4.84 -25.92 10.98
N ALA A 45 -5.08 -27.09 11.58
CA ALA A 45 -4.16 -27.74 12.52
C ALA A 45 -2.84 -28.18 11.87
N VAL A 46 -2.86 -28.65 10.61
CA VAL A 46 -1.66 -29.08 9.88
C VAL A 46 -0.80 -27.86 9.54
N TRP A 47 -1.43 -26.82 9.00
CA TRP A 47 -0.76 -25.57 8.65
C TRP A 47 -0.21 -24.84 9.87
N SER A 48 -0.92 -24.84 11.01
CA SER A 48 -0.43 -24.26 12.25
C SER A 48 0.84 -24.96 12.75
N LYS A 49 0.88 -26.31 12.73
CA LYS A 49 2.08 -27.09 13.06
C LYS A 49 3.22 -26.88 12.06
N LEU A 50 2.90 -26.70 10.78
CA LEU A 50 3.90 -26.46 9.74
C LEU A 50 4.49 -25.05 9.89
N LEU A 51 3.65 -24.05 10.15
CA LEU A 51 4.07 -22.67 10.44
C LEU A 51 4.92 -22.59 11.71
N SER A 52 4.54 -23.27 12.80
CA SER A 52 5.33 -23.23 14.03
C SER A 52 6.69 -23.91 13.87
N ARG A 53 6.78 -24.96 13.04
CA ARG A 53 8.04 -25.66 12.77
C ARG A 53 8.97 -24.89 11.82
N TRP A 54 8.42 -24.34 10.73
CA TRP A 54 9.23 -23.65 9.71
C TRP A 54 9.49 -22.19 10.10
N TYR A 55 8.55 -21.57 10.83
CA TYR A 55 8.57 -20.17 11.19
C TYR A 55 8.19 -19.97 12.68
N PRO A 56 9.03 -20.42 13.62
CA PRO A 56 8.72 -20.43 15.06
C PRO A 56 8.47 -19.04 15.66
N LYS A 57 8.87 -17.97 14.96
CA LYS A 57 8.64 -16.57 15.36
C LYS A 57 7.44 -15.91 14.66
N ALA A 58 6.75 -16.58 13.75
CA ALA A 58 5.63 -16.00 13.03
C ALA A 58 4.41 -15.90 13.95
N THR A 59 3.94 -14.68 14.21
CA THR A 59 2.66 -14.46 14.89
C THR A 59 1.53 -14.65 13.89
N LEU A 60 0.56 -15.51 14.22
CA LEU A 60 -0.68 -15.67 13.45
C LEU A 60 -1.67 -14.50 13.68
N VAL A 61 -1.32 -13.57 14.56
CA VAL A 61 -2.16 -12.43 14.91
C VAL A 61 -2.20 -11.46 13.74
N ASN A 62 -3.41 -11.13 13.27
CA ASN A 62 -3.59 -10.11 12.26
C ASN A 62 -3.08 -8.74 12.79
N PRO A 63 -2.10 -8.11 12.12
CA PRO A 63 -1.55 -6.83 12.57
C PRO A 63 -2.58 -5.70 12.60
N ASP A 64 -3.60 -5.75 11.73
CA ASP A 64 -4.70 -4.76 11.71
C ASP A 64 -5.49 -4.81 13.03
N TRP A 65 -5.68 -6.02 13.58
CA TRP A 65 -6.37 -6.20 14.85
C TRP A 65 -5.55 -5.66 16.02
N LEU A 66 -4.23 -5.87 16.02
CA LEU A 66 -3.34 -5.29 17.04
C LEU A 66 -3.39 -3.76 17.00
N ALA A 67 -3.30 -3.18 15.80
CA ALA A 67 -3.39 -1.73 15.63
C ALA A 67 -4.75 -1.18 16.10
N GLN A 68 -5.85 -1.88 15.81
CA GLN A 68 -7.20 -1.52 16.29
C GLN A 68 -7.31 -1.66 17.81
N SER A 69 -6.82 -2.76 18.39
CA SER A 69 -6.82 -2.98 19.84
C SER A 69 -5.98 -1.93 20.56
N ASP A 70 -4.81 -1.58 20.05
CA ASP A 70 -3.96 -0.55 20.65
C ASP A 70 -4.57 0.84 20.52
N LEU A 71 -5.24 1.15 19.40
CA LEU A 71 -6.01 2.37 19.24
C LEU A 71 -7.19 2.42 20.22
N GLU A 72 -7.95 1.33 20.36
CA GLU A 72 -9.03 1.22 21.36
C GLU A 72 -8.49 1.47 22.77
N LYS A 73 -7.37 0.84 23.16
CA LYS A 73 -6.73 1.08 24.47
C LYS A 73 -6.28 2.52 24.67
N ARG A 74 -5.73 3.18 23.64
CA ARG A 74 -5.32 4.60 23.73
C ARG A 74 -6.52 5.51 23.86
N LEU A 75 -7.62 5.23 23.16
CA LEU A 75 -8.86 5.98 23.28
C LEU A 75 -9.50 5.78 24.66
N GLU A 76 -9.48 4.55 25.18
CA GLU A 76 -9.92 4.26 26.56
C GLU A 76 -9.08 5.02 27.59
N ALA A 77 -7.74 5.00 27.46
CA ALA A 77 -6.86 5.75 28.36
C ALA A 77 -7.06 7.27 28.26
N ALA A 78 -7.37 7.79 27.07
CA ALA A 78 -7.71 9.20 26.90
C ALA A 78 -9.05 9.56 27.58
N LEU A 79 -10.02 8.64 27.53
CA LEU A 79 -11.33 8.76 28.15
C LEU A 79 -11.28 8.66 29.68
N ASP A 80 -10.39 7.83 30.23
CA ASP A 80 -10.23 7.63 31.68
C ASP A 80 -9.74 8.89 32.44
N ASN A 81 -9.52 10.02 31.74
CA ASN A 81 -9.29 11.31 32.39
C ASN A 81 -10.60 11.92 32.92
N ASP A 82 -10.62 12.34 34.20
CA ASP A 82 -11.73 13.05 34.86
C ASP A 82 -12.25 14.27 34.08
N TYR A 83 -11.42 14.82 33.19
CA TYR A 83 -11.80 15.89 32.28
C TYR A 83 -13.01 15.53 31.41
N VAL A 84 -13.12 14.28 30.92
CA VAL A 84 -14.23 13.86 30.06
C VAL A 84 -15.54 13.80 30.84
N LEU A 85 -15.51 13.23 32.04
CA LEU A 85 -16.65 13.23 32.96
C LEU A 85 -17.10 14.67 33.26
N GLY A 86 -16.15 15.55 33.58
CA GLY A 86 -16.42 16.96 33.83
C GLY A 86 -16.94 17.71 32.60
N ALA A 87 -16.50 17.35 31.38
CA ALA A 87 -16.99 17.94 30.14
C ALA A 87 -18.42 17.50 29.84
N LEU A 88 -18.72 16.21 29.98
CA LEU A 88 -20.08 15.66 29.79
C LEU A 88 -21.06 16.26 30.79
N ARG A 89 -20.70 16.32 32.08
CA ARG A 89 -21.54 16.94 33.12
C ARG A 89 -21.80 18.43 32.87
N ARG A 90 -20.84 19.17 32.30
CA ARG A 90 -20.98 20.61 32.01
C ARG A 90 -21.81 20.88 30.75
N ARG A 91 -21.66 20.06 29.72
CA ARG A 91 -22.27 20.28 28.39
C ARG A 91 -23.67 19.68 28.27
N LEU A 92 -23.95 18.62 29.01
CA LEU A 92 -25.24 17.93 28.99
C LEU A 92 -26.08 18.34 30.20
N GLN A 93 -27.39 18.44 29.98
CA GLN A 93 -28.36 18.69 31.04
C GLN A 93 -28.59 17.39 31.84
N PRO A 94 -28.70 17.48 33.17
CA PRO A 94 -29.04 16.32 33.98
C PRO A 94 -30.47 15.84 33.63
N ASP A 95 -30.73 14.56 33.88
CA ASP A 95 -32.06 13.93 33.73
C ASP A 95 -32.66 13.95 32.32
N THR A 96 -31.89 14.38 31.32
CA THR A 96 -32.33 14.42 29.92
C THR A 96 -31.89 13.15 29.20
N PRO A 97 -32.78 12.49 28.43
CA PRO A 97 -32.44 11.31 27.66
C PRO A 97 -31.69 11.68 26.37
N TYR A 98 -30.45 11.23 26.24
CA TYR A 98 -29.58 11.45 25.08
C TYR A 98 -29.39 10.19 24.26
N ASP A 99 -29.29 10.33 22.94
CA ASP A 99 -28.79 9.26 22.09
C ASP A 99 -27.25 9.23 22.14
N ILE A 100 -26.64 8.11 21.76
CA ILE A 100 -25.17 7.98 21.77
C ILE A 100 -24.48 9.03 20.90
N GLY A 101 -25.13 9.50 19.83
CA GLY A 101 -24.63 10.57 18.97
C GLY A 101 -24.48 11.91 19.70
N ASP A 102 -25.45 12.27 20.55
CA ASP A 102 -25.42 13.52 21.32
C ASP A 102 -24.31 13.51 22.35
N LEU A 103 -24.13 12.37 23.03
CA LEU A 103 -23.04 12.16 23.96
C LEU A 103 -21.67 12.30 23.28
N MET A 104 -21.52 11.72 22.09
CA MET A 104 -20.30 11.80 21.30
C MET A 104 -20.00 13.23 20.86
N ASN A 105 -21.02 14.00 20.47
CA ASN A 105 -20.89 15.41 20.10
C ASN A 105 -20.49 16.29 21.29
N ALA A 106 -20.84 15.89 22.52
CA ALA A 106 -20.44 16.60 23.73
C ALA A 106 -18.95 16.40 24.08
N ILE A 107 -18.25 15.41 23.50
CA ILE A 107 -16.85 15.10 23.81
C ILE A 107 -15.93 15.73 22.76
N PRO A 108 -14.84 16.42 23.17
CA PRO A 108 -13.94 17.11 22.23
C PRO A 108 -13.02 16.20 21.39
N GLN A 109 -13.04 14.87 21.58
CA GLN A 109 -12.15 13.92 20.92
C GLN A 109 -12.94 12.88 20.12
N GLN A 110 -12.35 12.40 19.01
CA GLN A 110 -12.85 11.28 18.19
C GLN A 110 -12.82 9.98 19.01
N THR A 111 -13.81 9.83 19.88
CA THR A 111 -14.04 8.62 20.67
C THR A 111 -14.82 7.62 19.82
N THR A 112 -14.81 6.34 20.20
CA THR A 112 -15.67 5.34 19.57
C THR A 112 -16.87 5.07 20.49
N PRO A 113 -18.07 4.77 19.95
CA PRO A 113 -19.25 4.47 20.79
C PRO A 113 -19.00 3.37 21.82
N LYS A 114 -18.21 2.35 21.45
CA LYS A 114 -17.82 1.24 22.34
C LYS A 114 -16.95 1.72 23.51
N ALA A 115 -15.94 2.54 23.25
CA ALA A 115 -15.09 3.10 24.30
C ALA A 115 -15.87 4.02 25.24
N LEU A 116 -16.80 4.82 24.69
CA LEU A 116 -17.68 5.69 25.47
C LEU A 116 -18.63 4.89 26.37
N ILE A 117 -19.27 3.83 25.86
CA ILE A 117 -20.14 2.95 26.68
C ILE A 117 -19.34 2.30 27.81
N LYS A 118 -18.13 1.82 27.52
CA LYS A 118 -17.24 1.27 28.55
C LYS A 118 -16.89 2.31 29.61
N PHE A 119 -16.56 3.53 29.21
CA PHE A 119 -16.31 4.65 30.11
C PHE A 119 -17.54 4.94 30.98
N MET A 120 -18.73 5.08 30.39
CA MET A 120 -19.97 5.31 31.14
C MET A 120 -20.31 4.15 32.10
N SER A 121 -19.97 2.91 31.75
CA SER A 121 -20.16 1.75 32.63
C SER A 121 -19.24 1.75 33.86
N LYS A 122 -18.04 2.33 33.75
CA LYS A 122 -17.14 2.53 34.89
C LYS A 122 -17.66 3.60 35.86
N HIS A 123 -18.39 4.59 35.34
CA HIS A 123 -18.99 5.71 36.08
C HIS A 123 -20.50 5.52 36.26
N SER A 124 -20.91 4.36 36.79
CA SER A 124 -22.32 3.97 36.94
C SER A 124 -23.16 4.90 37.83
N GLU A 125 -22.49 5.65 38.70
CA GLU A 125 -23.03 6.71 39.55
C GLU A 125 -23.45 7.94 38.74
N ASN A 126 -22.85 8.17 37.57
CA ASN A 126 -23.08 9.34 36.73
C ASN A 126 -23.86 9.05 35.46
N PHE A 127 -23.95 7.79 35.05
CA PHE A 127 -24.63 7.44 33.81
C PHE A 127 -25.64 6.33 34.04
N ARG A 128 -26.84 6.54 33.49
CA ARG A 128 -27.90 5.54 33.45
C ARG A 128 -28.27 5.23 32.01
N GLN A 129 -28.68 3.99 31.76
CA GLN A 129 -29.11 3.50 30.46
C GLN A 129 -30.59 3.11 30.51
N SER A 130 -31.33 3.55 29.50
CA SER A 130 -32.72 3.16 29.32
C SER A 130 -32.82 1.63 29.18
N ARG A 131 -33.96 1.05 29.58
CA ARG A 131 -34.21 -0.40 29.49
C ARG A 131 -34.04 -0.97 28.07
N ASP A 132 -34.25 -0.14 27.04
CA ASP A 132 -34.07 -0.50 25.63
C ASP A 132 -32.60 -0.50 25.18
N GLY A 133 -31.68 -0.01 26.02
CA GLY A 133 -30.26 0.11 25.71
C GLY A 133 -29.89 1.25 24.74
N LYS A 134 -30.88 1.97 24.20
CA LYS A 134 -30.69 2.97 23.13
C LYS A 134 -30.32 4.37 23.60
N ARG A 135 -30.81 4.76 24.78
CA ARG A 135 -30.66 6.11 25.34
C ARG A 135 -29.91 6.09 26.66
N PHE A 136 -29.26 7.21 26.94
CA PHE A 136 -28.38 7.40 28.09
C PHE A 136 -28.74 8.72 28.79
N CYS A 137 -28.62 8.72 30.11
CA CYS A 137 -28.88 9.90 30.93
C CYS A 137 -27.66 10.19 31.80
N VAL A 138 -27.38 11.48 32.03
CA VAL A 138 -26.28 11.95 32.87
C VAL A 138 -26.83 12.46 34.20
N SER A 139 -26.26 11.98 35.31
CA SER A 139 -26.53 12.46 36.66
C SER A 139 -25.33 13.28 37.17
N ARG A 140 -25.62 14.44 37.78
CA ARG A 140 -24.59 15.25 38.44
C ARG A 140 -24.48 14.87 39.91
N GLN A 141 -25.61 14.68 40.59
CA GLN A 141 -25.69 14.29 41.99
C GLN A 141 -26.73 13.19 42.22
N GLU A 142 -26.58 12.49 43.33
CA GLU A 142 -27.50 11.45 43.77
C GLU A 142 -28.86 12.10 44.11
N GLY A 143 -29.88 11.85 43.30
CA GLY A 143 -31.21 12.45 43.43
C GLY A 143 -31.64 13.37 42.28
N ASP A 144 -30.75 13.72 41.36
CA ASP A 144 -31.07 14.60 40.21
C ASP A 144 -31.97 13.95 39.14
N LEU A 145 -32.24 12.64 39.25
CA LEU A 145 -32.95 11.88 38.23
C LEU A 145 -34.42 11.71 38.61
N GLU A 146 -35.30 12.55 38.09
CA GLU A 146 -36.75 12.43 38.25
C GLU A 146 -37.37 11.60 37.12
N GLN A 147 -37.01 11.91 35.87
CA GLN A 147 -37.50 11.25 34.66
C GLN A 147 -36.78 9.93 34.39
N CYS A 148 -35.48 9.87 34.67
CA CYS A 148 -34.65 8.70 34.40
C CYS A 148 -34.40 7.84 35.65
N LYS A 149 -35.22 7.99 36.69
CA LYS A 149 -35.06 7.29 37.97
C LYS A 149 -35.05 5.76 37.83
N ASP A 150 -35.89 5.23 36.95
CA ASP A 150 -36.06 3.79 36.73
C ASP A 150 -35.02 3.20 35.75
N TRP A 151 -34.03 3.98 35.33
CA TRP A 151 -33.04 3.54 34.35
C TRP A 151 -31.92 2.72 35.00
N LEU A 152 -31.41 1.76 34.24
CA LEU A 152 -30.43 0.79 34.72
C LEU A 152 -29.01 1.35 34.63
N THR A 153 -28.05 0.69 35.28
CA THR A 153 -26.63 0.98 35.06
C THR A 153 -26.25 0.65 33.61
N VAL A 154 -25.32 1.42 33.04
CA VAL A 154 -24.86 1.20 31.66
C VAL A 154 -24.21 -0.17 31.53
N ASN A 155 -24.74 -1.01 30.64
CA ASN A 155 -24.20 -2.34 30.38
C ASN A 155 -23.13 -2.28 29.27
N PRO A 156 -21.86 -2.64 29.55
CA PRO A 156 -20.78 -2.58 28.57
C PRO A 156 -20.87 -3.63 27.46
N PHE A 157 -21.70 -4.66 27.63
CA PHE A 157 -21.85 -5.76 26.67
C PHE A 157 -22.98 -5.55 25.67
N THR A 158 -23.83 -4.55 25.88
CA THR A 158 -24.89 -4.21 24.92
C THR A 158 -24.24 -3.59 23.68
N PRO A 159 -24.49 -4.12 22.46
CA PRO A 159 -23.89 -3.55 21.25
C PRO A 159 -24.31 -2.09 21.13
N ALA A 160 -23.33 -1.22 20.87
CA ALA A 160 -23.57 0.21 20.76
C ALA A 160 -24.62 0.46 19.65
N PRO A 161 -25.69 1.24 19.92
CA PRO A 161 -26.62 1.63 18.88
C PRO A 161 -25.85 2.42 17.82
N ASN A 162 -26.04 2.08 16.53
CA ASN A 162 -25.42 2.85 15.46
C ASN A 162 -25.96 4.29 15.54
N PRO A 163 -25.11 5.33 15.61
CA PRO A 163 -25.57 6.70 15.62
C PRO A 163 -26.40 6.92 14.36
N ARG A 164 -27.69 7.24 14.54
CA ARG A 164 -28.52 7.65 13.41
C ARG A 164 -27.93 8.97 12.93
N VAL A 165 -27.30 8.95 11.77
CA VAL A 165 -26.98 10.19 11.06
C VAL A 165 -28.34 10.73 10.63
N SER A 166 -28.92 11.61 11.44
CA SER A 166 -30.16 12.29 11.14
C SER A 166 -29.93 13.18 9.92
N VAL A 167 -30.11 12.61 8.73
CA VAL A 167 -30.30 13.36 7.48
C VAL A 167 -31.78 13.76 7.45
N GLU A 168 -32.18 14.59 8.41
CA GLU A 168 -33.48 15.25 8.39
C GLU A 168 -33.24 16.73 8.09
N GLY A 169 -33.44 17.06 6.82
CA GLY A 169 -33.51 18.41 6.26
C GLY A 169 -33.99 18.22 4.81
N GLY A 170 -35.27 18.35 4.48
CA GLY A 170 -36.22 19.32 5.00
C GLY A 170 -36.13 20.56 4.13
N ASP A 171 -36.80 20.48 2.99
CA ASP A 171 -36.88 21.46 1.90
C ASP A 171 -37.55 22.76 2.37
N VAL A 172 -36.77 23.80 2.72
CA VAL A 172 -37.22 25.20 2.81
C VAL A 172 -36.09 26.17 2.46
N GLY A 173 -36.19 26.81 1.29
CA GLY A 173 -35.90 28.25 1.07
C GLY A 173 -34.58 28.87 1.54
N ARG A 174 -33.58 28.89 0.65
CA ARG A 174 -32.77 30.06 0.21
C ARG A 174 -32.39 31.14 1.26
N ALA A 175 -31.13 31.13 1.71
CA ALA A 175 -30.27 32.32 1.79
C ALA A 175 -28.81 31.89 1.97
N ASP A 176 -27.95 32.27 1.01
CA ASP A 176 -26.50 32.13 1.09
C ASP A 176 -25.95 32.86 2.32
N LYS A 177 -25.43 32.08 3.28
CA LYS A 177 -24.46 32.55 4.26
C LYS A 177 -23.33 31.54 4.33
N GLU A 178 -22.14 31.98 3.91
CA GLU A 178 -20.88 31.28 4.14
C GLU A 178 -20.73 30.88 5.61
N PRO A 179 -20.22 29.67 5.90
CA PRO A 179 -19.89 29.30 7.26
C PRO A 179 -18.73 30.16 7.76
N VAL A 180 -19.01 30.98 8.80
CA VAL A 180 -18.00 31.72 9.55
C VAL A 180 -17.05 30.71 10.20
N ILE A 181 -15.81 30.67 9.69
CA ILE A 181 -14.70 29.93 10.30
C ILE A 181 -14.41 30.59 11.64
N VAL A 182 -14.73 29.91 12.74
CA VAL A 182 -14.30 30.32 14.08
C VAL A 182 -12.79 30.06 14.18
N PRO A 183 -11.95 31.08 14.43
CA PRO A 183 -10.51 30.87 14.62
C PRO A 183 -10.31 30.10 15.93
N MET A 184 -9.86 28.85 15.82
CA MET A 184 -9.36 28.08 16.95
C MET A 184 -8.13 28.80 17.52
N GLY A 185 -8.32 29.48 18.65
CA GLY A 185 -7.26 30.08 19.43
C GLY A 185 -6.21 29.02 19.80
N ARG A 186 -4.97 29.30 19.43
CA ARG A 186 -3.76 28.57 19.83
C ARG A 186 -3.55 28.79 21.34
N PRO A 187 -3.49 27.74 22.18
CA PRO A 187 -3.04 27.92 23.55
C PRO A 187 -1.54 28.22 23.54
N SER A 188 -1.17 29.45 23.87
CA SER A 188 0.19 29.84 24.19
C SER A 188 0.54 29.37 25.61
N GLU A 189 1.72 28.76 25.73
CA GLU A 189 2.61 28.79 26.89
C GLU A 189 2.09 28.17 28.21
N LEU A 190 2.29 26.86 28.35
CA LEU A 190 2.41 26.20 29.64
C LEU A 190 3.89 25.97 29.93
N GLY A 191 4.38 26.73 30.90
CA GLY A 191 5.76 26.69 31.40
C GLY A 191 6.14 25.30 31.92
N SER A 192 7.32 24.88 31.52
CA SER A 192 8.05 23.74 32.06
C SER A 192 8.41 23.95 33.53
N LYS A 193 7.86 23.11 34.41
CA LYS A 193 8.47 22.75 35.69
C LYS A 193 8.71 21.24 35.71
N PRO A 194 9.92 20.75 36.07
CA PRO A 194 10.16 19.33 36.27
C PRO A 194 9.55 18.87 37.61
N PRO A 195 8.96 17.67 37.70
CA PRO A 195 8.49 17.16 38.97
C PRO A 195 9.65 16.60 39.79
N GLU A 196 9.69 17.01 41.06
CA GLU A 196 10.50 16.46 42.15
C GLU A 196 10.15 14.99 42.41
N GLU A 197 11.21 14.21 42.64
CA GLU A 197 11.16 12.85 43.20
C GLU A 197 10.72 12.89 44.67
N LYS A 198 9.80 11.99 45.05
CA LYS A 198 9.76 11.45 46.41
C LYS A 198 9.57 9.93 46.38
N PRO A 199 10.27 9.19 47.26
CA PRO A 199 10.17 7.75 47.36
C PRO A 199 9.08 7.34 48.35
N SER A 200 8.31 6.31 48.04
CA SER A 200 7.66 5.48 49.06
C SER A 200 7.31 4.11 48.50
N SER A 201 7.88 3.11 49.15
CA SER A 201 7.55 1.69 49.11
C SER A 201 6.10 1.42 49.47
N ASP A 202 5.47 0.45 48.79
CA ASP A 202 4.88 -0.69 49.48
C ASP A 202 4.54 -1.82 48.50
N ASN A 203 5.08 -3.00 48.80
CA ASN A 203 4.81 -4.25 48.11
C ASN A 203 3.39 -4.72 48.43
N LYS A 204 2.59 -4.96 47.40
CA LYS A 204 1.51 -5.94 47.45
C LYS A 204 1.51 -6.76 46.16
N ASP A 205 1.55 -8.07 46.37
CA ASP A 205 1.42 -9.11 45.36
C ASP A 205 0.05 -9.00 44.67
N ASP A 206 0.03 -8.48 43.45
CA ASP A 206 -1.11 -8.57 42.55
C ASP A 206 -0.90 -9.76 41.61
N GLU A 207 -1.59 -10.85 41.95
CA GLU A 207 -1.81 -12.01 41.10
C GLU A 207 -2.44 -11.55 39.76
N PRO A 208 -1.83 -11.86 38.59
CA PRO A 208 -2.35 -11.36 37.33
C PRO A 208 -3.72 -12.00 37.05
N PRO A 209 -4.75 -11.20 36.70
CA PRO A 209 -6.07 -11.74 36.39
C PRO A 209 -5.98 -12.75 35.24
N PRO A 210 -6.80 -13.81 35.23
CA PRO A 210 -6.77 -14.82 34.19
C PRO A 210 -6.99 -14.14 32.84
N ALA A 211 -6.01 -14.26 31.95
CA ALA A 211 -6.06 -13.72 30.61
C ALA A 211 -7.30 -14.29 29.90
N LEU A 212 -8.36 -13.48 29.79
CA LEU A 212 -9.47 -13.75 28.90
C LEU A 212 -8.87 -14.08 27.53
N PRO A 213 -9.29 -15.18 26.87
CA PRO A 213 -8.77 -15.53 25.56
C PRO A 213 -9.12 -14.37 24.62
N GLN A 214 -8.14 -13.50 24.38
CA GLN A 214 -8.23 -12.48 23.34
C GLN A 214 -8.35 -13.26 22.05
N ILE A 215 -9.58 -13.33 21.54
CA ILE A 215 -9.89 -13.85 20.21
C ILE A 215 -9.30 -12.82 19.23
N CYS A 216 -7.98 -12.82 19.11
CA CYS A 216 -7.26 -12.24 17.99
C CYS A 216 -7.86 -12.89 16.75
N GLN A 217 -8.27 -12.10 15.76
CA GLN A 217 -8.53 -12.67 14.43
C GLN A 217 -7.21 -13.27 13.94
N GLN A 218 -7.06 -14.58 14.12
CA GLN A 218 -5.93 -15.33 13.61
C GLN A 218 -6.07 -15.34 12.09
N LEU A 219 -4.99 -14.99 11.40
CA LEU A 219 -4.89 -15.23 9.96
C LEU A 219 -5.13 -16.72 9.72
N ASP A 220 -5.88 -17.05 8.68
CA ASP A 220 -5.98 -18.44 8.22
C ASP A 220 -4.55 -18.97 8.01
N PRO A 221 -4.16 -20.09 8.65
CA PRO A 221 -2.81 -20.63 8.54
C PRO A 221 -2.32 -20.80 7.09
N LYS A 222 -3.22 -21.10 6.15
CA LYS A 222 -2.89 -21.17 4.72
C LYS A 222 -2.55 -19.80 4.13
N GLN A 223 -3.30 -18.76 4.53
CA GLN A 223 -3.02 -17.38 4.16
C GLN A 223 -1.69 -16.92 4.75
N ALA A 224 -1.44 -17.19 6.04
CA ALA A 224 -0.18 -16.86 6.72
C ALA A 224 1.01 -17.55 6.05
N PHE A 225 0.91 -18.84 5.72
CA PHE A 225 1.96 -19.57 5.00
C PHE A 225 2.27 -18.96 3.64
N ARG A 226 1.24 -18.66 2.83
CA ARG A 226 1.43 -18.00 1.53
C ARG A 226 2.11 -16.65 1.71
N LEU A 227 1.61 -15.80 2.61
CA LEU A 227 2.15 -14.47 2.84
C LEU A 227 3.62 -14.54 3.28
N TYR A 228 3.95 -15.52 4.12
CA TYR A 228 5.32 -15.74 4.54
C TYR A 228 6.21 -16.21 3.38
N HIS A 229 5.79 -17.26 2.66
CA HIS A 229 6.55 -17.81 1.53
C HIS A 229 6.77 -16.78 0.40
N THR A 230 5.86 -15.81 0.27
CA THR A 230 5.95 -14.74 -0.75
C THR A 230 6.69 -13.50 -0.25
N GLY A 231 7.18 -13.49 1.00
CA GLY A 231 7.88 -12.34 1.59
C GLY A 231 6.98 -11.13 1.83
N LEU A 232 5.66 -11.34 1.90
CA LEU A 232 4.65 -10.36 2.30
C LEU A 232 4.43 -10.32 3.82
N LEU A 233 4.77 -11.41 4.51
CA LEU A 233 5.01 -11.43 5.96
C LEU A 233 6.52 -11.67 6.18
N SER A 234 7.15 -10.80 6.96
CA SER A 234 8.55 -10.98 7.36
C SER A 234 8.63 -11.60 8.75
N GLN A 235 9.60 -12.48 8.95
CA GLN A 235 9.93 -13.06 10.26
C GLN A 235 10.50 -12.05 11.26
N ARG A 236 10.94 -10.87 10.78
CA ARG A 236 11.77 -9.95 11.56
C ARG A 236 10.93 -8.88 12.26
N SER A 237 10.40 -9.22 13.44
CA SER A 237 9.94 -8.25 14.45
C SER A 237 11.04 -7.26 14.85
N ASP A 238 12.31 -7.62 14.66
CA ASP A 238 13.46 -6.89 15.18
C ASP A 238 13.74 -5.57 14.43
N GLN A 239 13.15 -5.38 13.24
CA GLN A 239 13.22 -4.10 12.53
C GLN A 239 12.51 -2.98 13.30
N SER A 240 11.48 -3.30 14.10
CA SER A 240 10.73 -2.31 14.88
C SER A 240 11.56 -1.57 15.93
N LYS A 241 12.63 -2.20 16.46
CA LYS A 241 13.42 -1.61 17.55
C LYS A 241 14.41 -0.53 17.11
N ARG A 242 14.76 -0.47 15.81
CA ARG A 242 15.80 0.46 15.29
C ARG A 242 15.24 1.64 14.48
N GLY A 243 13.92 1.77 14.42
CA GLY A 243 13.22 2.80 13.65
C GLY A 243 12.43 2.22 12.47
N LYS A 244 11.53 3.03 11.90
CA LYS A 244 10.68 2.63 10.78
C LYS A 244 11.52 2.63 9.49
N LEU A 245 12.00 1.45 9.06
CA LEU A 245 12.59 1.27 7.73
C LEU A 245 11.51 1.26 6.66
N GLU A 246 11.80 1.87 5.51
CA GLU A 246 10.96 1.71 4.33
C GLU A 246 11.17 0.32 3.70
N ALA A 247 10.20 -0.13 2.89
CA ALA A 247 10.17 -1.51 2.37
C ALA A 247 11.37 -1.91 1.47
N TRP A 248 12.16 -0.93 1.02
CA TRP A 248 13.36 -1.09 0.17
C TRP A 248 14.66 -0.76 0.89
N GLU A 249 14.61 -0.51 2.20
CA GLU A 249 15.75 -0.15 3.02
C GLU A 249 16.12 -1.29 3.96
N TYR A 250 17.42 -1.45 4.22
CA TYR A 250 17.93 -2.45 5.14
C TYR A 250 19.13 -1.91 5.91
N TYR A 251 19.40 -2.49 7.08
CA TYR A 251 20.67 -2.25 7.78
C TYR A 251 21.71 -3.25 7.27
N SER A 252 22.87 -2.74 6.87
CA SER A 252 24.05 -3.55 6.60
C SER A 252 24.62 -4.15 7.89
N GLU A 253 25.60 -5.04 7.77
CA GLU A 253 26.35 -5.58 8.91
C GLU A 253 27.07 -4.49 9.71
N SER A 254 27.48 -3.39 9.06
CA SER A 254 28.05 -2.21 9.70
C SER A 254 26.99 -1.29 10.34
N ASN A 255 25.74 -1.75 10.42
CA ASN A 255 24.61 -1.02 10.98
C ASN A 255 24.31 0.31 10.25
N SER A 256 24.80 0.47 9.02
CA SER A 256 24.47 1.60 8.16
C SER A 256 23.17 1.33 7.40
N LYS A 257 22.40 2.38 7.18
CA LYS A 257 21.16 2.31 6.40
C LYS A 257 21.50 2.25 4.92
N CYS A 258 21.10 1.18 4.25
CA CYS A 258 21.34 0.93 2.84
C CYS A 258 20.03 0.78 2.07
N VAL A 259 20.06 1.06 0.76
CA VAL A 259 18.95 0.89 -0.17
C VAL A 259 19.19 -0.37 -0.99
N MET A 260 18.15 -1.16 -1.23
CA MET A 260 18.22 -2.34 -2.10
C MET A 260 18.71 -1.97 -3.51
N ALA A 261 19.46 -2.87 -4.13
CA ALA A 261 19.85 -2.68 -5.52
C ALA A 261 18.60 -2.62 -6.43
N ALA A 262 18.70 -1.85 -7.53
CA ALA A 262 17.61 -1.61 -8.46
C ALA A 262 16.95 -2.91 -8.95
N GLY A 263 17.76 -3.89 -9.36
CA GLY A 263 17.30 -5.21 -9.81
C GLY A 263 16.51 -5.92 -8.72
N ASP A 264 17.11 -6.08 -7.54
CA ASP A 264 16.49 -6.76 -6.40
C ASP A 264 15.17 -6.12 -5.97
N LEU A 265 15.09 -4.79 -6.00
CA LEU A 265 13.84 -4.08 -5.67
C LEU A 265 12.76 -4.31 -6.73
N LEU A 266 13.11 -4.34 -8.01
CA LEU A 266 12.18 -4.66 -9.10
C LEU A 266 11.69 -6.11 -9.02
N ASP A 267 12.59 -7.04 -8.74
CA ASP A 267 12.29 -8.46 -8.52
C ASP A 267 11.36 -8.66 -7.31
N LEU A 268 11.66 -7.99 -6.20
CA LEU A 268 10.83 -7.99 -5.00
C LEU A 268 9.43 -7.42 -5.28
N ALA A 269 9.34 -6.29 -5.98
CA ALA A 269 8.06 -5.68 -6.33
C ALA A 269 7.23 -6.58 -7.25
N GLU A 270 7.85 -7.18 -8.27
CA GLU A 270 7.17 -8.11 -9.18
C GLU A 270 6.61 -9.33 -8.44
N SER A 271 7.42 -9.92 -7.55
CA SER A 271 7.00 -11.05 -6.71
C SER A 271 5.82 -10.68 -5.81
N ARG A 272 5.91 -9.54 -5.11
CA ARG A 272 4.87 -9.04 -4.20
C ARG A 272 3.55 -8.73 -4.92
N VAL A 273 3.61 -8.06 -6.07
CA VAL A 273 2.43 -7.73 -6.90
C VAL A 273 1.75 -8.99 -7.42
N ARG A 274 2.52 -10.03 -7.78
CA ARG A 274 1.96 -11.31 -8.23
C ARG A 274 1.33 -12.11 -7.09
N ALA A 275 1.89 -11.98 -5.88
CA ALA A 275 1.49 -12.76 -4.72
C ALA A 275 0.25 -12.20 -4.01
N ILE A 276 0.07 -10.88 -3.98
CA ILE A 276 -0.98 -10.23 -3.20
C ILE A 276 -2.38 -10.65 -3.64
N ARG A 277 -3.33 -10.74 -2.70
CA ARG A 277 -4.74 -11.07 -2.95
C ARG A 277 -5.65 -10.01 -2.34
N ASN A 278 -6.87 -9.93 -2.86
CA ASN A 278 -7.87 -8.95 -2.42
C ASN A 278 -8.30 -9.08 -0.96
N ASN A 279 -8.18 -10.26 -0.36
CA ASN A 279 -8.60 -10.53 1.02
C ASN A 279 -7.42 -10.45 2.00
N ASP A 280 -6.28 -9.92 1.56
CA ASP A 280 -5.11 -9.76 2.43
C ASP A 280 -5.30 -8.61 3.41
N PRO A 281 -4.62 -8.65 4.58
CA PRO A 281 -4.66 -7.57 5.56
C PRO A 281 -4.23 -6.23 4.95
N ALA A 282 -4.77 -5.13 5.47
CA ALA A 282 -4.49 -3.80 4.95
C ALA A 282 -2.99 -3.47 5.03
N VAL A 283 -2.31 -3.87 6.11
CA VAL A 283 -0.85 -3.72 6.27
C VAL A 283 -0.06 -4.39 5.14
N VAL A 284 -0.53 -5.53 4.61
CA VAL A 284 0.13 -6.19 3.47
C VAL A 284 -0.04 -5.37 2.19
N HIS A 285 -1.24 -4.82 1.95
CA HIS A 285 -1.47 -3.91 0.84
C HIS A 285 -0.62 -2.63 0.94
N GLU A 286 -0.46 -2.08 2.15
CA GLU A 286 0.40 -0.94 2.41
C GLU A 286 1.87 -1.26 2.14
N LEU A 287 2.35 -2.44 2.57
CA LEU A 287 3.72 -2.90 2.29
C LEU A 287 4.00 -3.00 0.78
N VAL A 288 3.07 -3.56 0.01
CA VAL A 288 3.22 -3.64 -1.45
C VAL A 288 3.18 -2.25 -2.07
N ALA A 289 2.29 -1.37 -1.61
CA ALA A 289 2.24 0.02 -2.07
C ALA A 289 3.55 0.77 -1.78
N GLN A 290 4.13 0.62 -0.58
CA GLN A 290 5.45 1.16 -0.25
C GLN A 290 6.52 0.58 -1.19
N THR A 291 6.53 -0.73 -1.42
CA THR A 291 7.50 -1.34 -2.36
C THR A 291 7.41 -0.71 -3.76
N LEU A 292 6.20 -0.44 -4.25
CA LEU A 292 5.95 0.24 -5.53
C LEU A 292 6.41 1.71 -5.51
N GLU A 293 6.32 2.39 -4.37
CA GLU A 293 6.89 3.72 -4.19
C GLU A 293 8.42 3.72 -4.32
N GLY A 294 9.08 2.71 -3.74
CA GLY A 294 10.51 2.46 -3.97
C GLY A 294 10.84 2.30 -5.46
N VAL A 295 10.07 1.48 -6.18
CA VAL A 295 10.23 1.29 -7.64
C VAL A 295 10.02 2.59 -8.44
N ALA A 296 9.00 3.37 -8.07
CA ALA A 296 8.60 4.56 -8.79
C ALA A 296 9.51 5.78 -8.53
N TYR A 297 10.11 5.89 -7.34
CA TYR A 297 10.79 7.13 -6.93
C TYR A 297 12.22 6.93 -6.44
N LYS A 298 12.63 5.72 -6.07
CA LYS A 298 13.94 5.47 -5.43
C LYS A 298 14.90 4.68 -6.29
N VAL A 299 14.41 3.87 -7.23
CA VAL A 299 15.29 3.19 -8.18
C VAL A 299 15.99 4.26 -9.05
N PRO A 300 17.34 4.28 -9.08
CA PRO A 300 18.12 5.24 -9.85
C PRO A 300 17.84 5.12 -11.35
N PHE A 301 18.27 6.08 -12.17
CA PHE A 301 17.97 6.16 -13.60
C PHE A 301 18.10 4.80 -14.35
N GLY A 302 17.08 4.44 -15.14
CA GLY A 302 17.03 3.25 -16.00
C GLY A 302 15.87 2.29 -15.67
N PHE A 303 15.86 1.14 -16.36
CA PHE A 303 14.90 0.05 -16.18
C PHE A 303 13.44 0.46 -16.46
N TRP A 304 13.19 1.42 -17.37
CA TRP A 304 11.86 2.00 -17.53
C TRP A 304 10.83 0.95 -17.96
N ASN A 305 11.20 0.04 -18.86
CA ASN A 305 10.29 -1.03 -19.30
C ASN A 305 9.86 -1.92 -18.13
N ARG A 306 10.82 -2.33 -17.29
CA ARG A 306 10.56 -3.19 -16.14
C ARG A 306 9.68 -2.48 -15.11
N ARG A 307 9.93 -1.20 -14.83
CA ARG A 307 9.06 -0.37 -13.97
C ARG A 307 7.65 -0.23 -14.52
N VAL A 308 7.51 0.06 -15.82
CA VAL A 308 6.21 0.17 -16.51
C VAL A 308 5.44 -1.13 -16.34
N ARG A 309 6.09 -2.29 -16.54
CA ARG A 309 5.47 -3.61 -16.36
C ARG A 309 5.00 -3.84 -14.93
N VAL A 310 5.86 -3.60 -13.94
CA VAL A 310 5.52 -3.77 -12.52
C VAL A 310 4.35 -2.88 -12.12
N LEU A 311 4.40 -1.58 -12.46
CA LEU A 311 3.33 -0.62 -12.13
C LEU A 311 2.04 -0.93 -12.87
N THR A 312 2.11 -1.29 -14.16
CA THR A 312 0.92 -1.66 -14.95
C THR A 312 0.27 -2.91 -14.38
N ASN A 313 1.06 -3.93 -14.03
CA ASN A 313 0.54 -5.13 -13.39
C ASN A 313 -0.10 -4.81 -12.04
N ALA A 314 0.50 -3.94 -11.23
CA ALA A 314 -0.04 -3.54 -9.93
C ALA A 314 -1.35 -2.74 -10.06
N LEU A 315 -1.45 -1.84 -11.05
CA LEU A 315 -2.61 -0.98 -11.25
C LEU A 315 -3.78 -1.70 -11.94
N ASN A 316 -3.47 -2.65 -12.82
CA ASN A 316 -4.45 -3.47 -13.52
C ASN A 316 -4.91 -4.67 -12.69
N ALA A 317 -4.03 -5.20 -11.82
CA ALA A 317 -4.44 -6.21 -10.87
C ALA A 317 -5.45 -5.58 -9.91
N SER A 318 -6.71 -5.97 -10.05
CA SER A 318 -7.79 -5.62 -9.11
C SER A 318 -7.56 -6.15 -7.69
N GLN A 319 -6.39 -6.75 -7.43
CA GLN A 319 -5.99 -7.39 -6.18
C GLN A 319 -5.32 -6.42 -5.20
N LEU A 320 -4.72 -5.32 -5.66
CA LEU A 320 -4.04 -4.35 -4.78
C LEU A 320 -5.01 -3.25 -4.33
N ARG A 321 -5.35 -3.23 -3.04
CA ARG A 321 -6.09 -2.14 -2.41
C ARG A 321 -5.16 -0.97 -2.09
N CYS A 322 -5.06 -0.01 -3.00
CA CYS A 322 -4.33 1.24 -2.78
C CYS A 322 -5.30 2.43 -2.71
N GLY A 323 -4.95 3.45 -1.92
CA GLY A 323 -5.75 4.68 -1.82
C GLY A 323 -5.83 5.41 -3.16
N ARG A 324 -6.94 6.14 -3.41
CA ARG A 324 -7.17 6.87 -4.67
C ARG A 324 -6.04 7.84 -5.02
N GLU A 325 -5.50 8.53 -4.01
CA GLU A 325 -4.36 9.45 -4.14
C GLU A 325 -3.07 8.73 -4.57
N GLN A 326 -2.75 7.60 -3.92
CA GLN A 326 -1.57 6.79 -4.27
C GLN A 326 -1.69 6.21 -5.67
N LYS A 327 -2.88 5.70 -6.04
CA LYS A 327 -3.14 5.19 -7.38
C LYS A 327 -2.87 6.24 -8.46
N LYS A 328 -3.38 7.47 -8.28
CA LYS A 328 -3.11 8.61 -9.18
C LYS A 328 -1.63 8.99 -9.24
N LYS A 329 -0.89 8.88 -8.12
CA LYS A 329 0.56 9.12 -8.11
C LYS A 329 1.29 8.08 -8.98
N PHE A 330 0.96 6.81 -8.84
CA PHE A 330 1.52 5.74 -9.67
C PHE A 330 1.13 5.84 -11.15
N GLU A 331 -0.12 6.20 -11.45
CA GLU A 331 -0.57 6.43 -12.84
C GLU A 331 0.22 7.56 -13.51
N ARG A 332 0.45 8.68 -12.81
CA ARG A 332 1.30 9.77 -13.33
C ARG A 332 2.73 9.32 -13.60
N LYS A 333 3.33 8.58 -12.66
CA LYS A 333 4.69 8.03 -12.85
C LYS A 333 4.75 6.99 -13.95
N LEU A 334 3.69 6.20 -14.13
CA LEU A 334 3.60 5.25 -15.22
C LEU A 334 3.65 5.96 -16.58
N LEU A 335 2.92 7.08 -16.74
CA LEU A 335 2.96 7.87 -17.98
C LEU A 335 4.35 8.45 -18.26
N GLU A 336 5.01 8.98 -17.24
CA GLU A 336 6.39 9.47 -17.33
C GLU A 336 7.34 8.34 -17.77
N PHE A 337 7.27 7.18 -17.12
CA PHE A 337 8.09 6.03 -17.51
C PHE A 337 7.76 5.52 -18.91
N MET A 338 6.49 5.52 -19.33
CA MET A 338 6.12 5.14 -20.69
C MET A 338 6.72 6.10 -21.73
N GLU A 339 6.85 7.39 -21.41
CA GLU A 339 7.57 8.34 -22.26
C GLU A 339 9.06 8.03 -22.31
N TRP A 340 9.67 7.69 -21.17
CA TRP A 340 11.10 7.37 -21.11
C TRP A 340 11.43 6.02 -21.75
N VAL A 341 10.51 5.05 -21.68
CA VAL A 341 10.58 3.81 -22.46
C VAL A 341 10.68 4.12 -23.95
N LYS A 342 10.00 5.15 -24.46
CA LYS A 342 10.14 5.53 -25.88
C LYS A 342 11.56 5.99 -26.23
N LYS A 343 12.27 6.59 -25.26
CA LYS A 343 13.66 7.03 -25.40
C LYS A 343 14.67 5.87 -25.24
N GLU A 344 14.34 4.89 -24.40
CA GLU A 344 15.12 3.64 -24.25
C GLU A 344 14.94 2.65 -25.42
N ARG A 345 13.96 2.88 -26.30
CA ARG A 345 13.74 1.99 -27.45
C ARG A 345 14.88 2.16 -28.43
N GLY A 346 15.51 1.03 -28.75
CA GLY A 346 16.50 0.91 -29.80
C GLY A 346 16.18 -0.21 -30.78
N PHE A 347 16.86 -0.16 -31.91
CA PHE A 347 17.02 -1.30 -32.79
C PHE A 347 17.95 -2.33 -32.14
N GLY A 348 17.38 -3.49 -31.80
CA GLY A 348 18.13 -4.64 -31.32
C GLY A 348 18.61 -5.51 -32.47
N TYR A 349 19.86 -5.92 -32.39
CA TYR A 349 20.47 -6.88 -33.27
C TYR A 349 20.59 -8.20 -32.52
N TYR A 350 20.02 -9.25 -33.12
CA TYR A 350 19.94 -10.57 -32.53
C TYR A 350 20.77 -11.54 -33.33
N LYS A 351 21.35 -12.53 -32.64
CA LYS A 351 22.03 -13.67 -33.23
C LYS A 351 21.54 -14.90 -32.48
N CYS A 352 20.93 -15.84 -33.19
CA CYS A 352 20.52 -17.10 -32.60
C CYS A 352 21.73 -18.00 -32.38
N ASP A 353 21.91 -18.50 -31.18
CA ASP A 353 23.02 -19.41 -30.85
C ASP A 353 22.83 -20.80 -31.48
N ALA A 354 21.58 -21.24 -31.68
CA ALA A 354 21.28 -22.56 -32.23
C ALA A 354 21.48 -22.64 -33.75
N CYS A 355 20.93 -21.69 -34.53
CA CYS A 355 20.99 -21.72 -36.00
C CYS A 355 21.92 -20.66 -36.61
N GLY A 356 22.52 -19.78 -35.81
CA GLY A 356 23.37 -18.68 -36.30
C GLY A 356 22.63 -17.54 -37.00
N GLY A 357 21.30 -17.65 -37.15
CA GLY A 357 20.46 -16.64 -37.82
C GLY A 357 20.56 -15.27 -37.16
N ARG A 358 20.63 -14.20 -37.97
CA ARG A 358 20.73 -12.82 -37.50
C ARG A 358 19.53 -12.00 -37.98
N TRP A 359 18.96 -11.19 -37.10
CA TRP A 359 17.86 -10.29 -37.44
C TRP A 359 17.95 -8.98 -36.67
N LYS A 360 17.24 -7.98 -37.18
CA LYS A 360 17.09 -6.66 -36.58
C LYS A 360 15.63 -6.47 -36.18
N SER A 361 15.38 -6.01 -34.95
CA SER A 361 14.05 -5.67 -34.45
C SER A 361 14.01 -4.22 -33.95
N GLY A 362 13.00 -3.47 -34.37
CA GLY A 362 12.77 -2.08 -33.93
C GLY A 362 12.13 -1.94 -32.55
N PHE A 363 11.94 -3.03 -31.83
CA PHE A 363 11.30 -3.03 -30.51
C PHE A 363 12.08 -3.88 -29.52
N SER A 364 13.32 -3.47 -29.26
CA SER A 364 14.27 -4.30 -28.52
C SER A 364 14.79 -3.57 -27.28
N TYR A 365 15.00 -4.34 -26.22
CA TYR A 365 15.57 -3.91 -24.93
C TYR A 365 16.63 -4.95 -24.54
N GLU A 366 17.64 -4.56 -23.75
CA GLU A 366 18.78 -5.44 -23.43
C GLU A 366 18.33 -6.75 -22.77
N GLU A 367 17.26 -6.68 -21.99
CA GLU A 367 16.74 -7.78 -21.20
C GLU A 367 15.74 -8.66 -21.96
N ILE A 368 15.20 -8.19 -23.09
CA ILE A 368 14.10 -8.87 -23.80
C ILE A 368 14.67 -9.78 -24.89
N SER A 369 14.55 -11.08 -24.64
CA SER A 369 14.80 -12.10 -25.66
C SER A 369 13.67 -12.14 -26.69
N GLN A 370 14.03 -12.42 -27.94
CA GLN A 370 13.09 -12.71 -29.01
C GLN A 370 13.26 -14.13 -29.50
N GLN A 371 12.14 -14.72 -29.93
CA GLN A 371 12.15 -16.06 -30.49
C GLN A 371 12.68 -16.02 -31.92
N CYS A 372 13.69 -16.84 -32.22
CA CYS A 372 14.21 -17.01 -33.56
C CYS A 372 13.16 -17.71 -34.43
N LEU A 373 12.77 -17.09 -35.55
CA LEU A 373 11.76 -17.66 -36.45
C LEU A 373 12.25 -18.90 -37.21
N GLN A 374 13.56 -19.15 -37.29
CA GLN A 374 14.10 -20.31 -38.00
C GLN A 374 14.07 -21.59 -37.17
N CYS A 375 14.38 -21.51 -35.86
CA CYS A 375 14.53 -22.69 -35.01
C CYS A 375 13.73 -22.62 -33.70
N GLY A 376 13.03 -21.52 -33.42
CA GLY A 376 12.25 -21.34 -32.19
C GLY A 376 13.07 -21.03 -30.93
N ALA A 377 14.41 -20.98 -31.00
CA ALA A 377 15.25 -20.68 -29.85
C ALA A 377 15.14 -19.19 -29.44
N TRP A 378 15.16 -18.91 -28.14
CA TRP A 378 15.14 -17.55 -27.61
C TRP A 378 16.54 -16.95 -27.60
N ALA A 379 16.71 -15.78 -28.22
CA ALA A 379 17.97 -15.06 -28.26
C ALA A 379 17.82 -13.66 -27.66
N LYS A 380 18.82 -13.23 -26.89
CA LYS A 380 18.94 -11.83 -26.42
C LYS A 380 19.63 -10.98 -27.49
N PRO A 381 19.36 -9.66 -27.55
CA PRO A 381 20.08 -8.80 -28.48
C PRO A 381 21.55 -8.73 -28.06
N TYR A 382 22.48 -8.91 -29.00
CA TYR A 382 23.92 -8.75 -28.75
C TYR A 382 24.37 -7.30 -28.92
N ARG A 383 23.52 -6.46 -29.51
CA ARG A 383 23.75 -5.02 -29.68
C ARG A 383 22.42 -4.29 -29.74
N ILE A 384 22.33 -3.15 -29.07
CA ILE A 384 21.22 -2.21 -29.22
C ILE A 384 21.77 -0.91 -29.81
N GLN A 385 21.06 -0.39 -30.80
CA GLN A 385 21.32 0.91 -31.38
C GLN A 385 20.11 1.80 -31.11
N ASP A 386 20.33 2.97 -30.54
CA ASP A 386 19.25 3.91 -30.24
C ASP A 386 18.46 4.27 -31.51
N LEU A 387 17.15 4.51 -31.35
CA LEU A 387 16.33 5.00 -32.44
C LEU A 387 16.83 6.41 -32.84
N GLU A 388 17.13 6.59 -34.12
CA GLU A 388 17.38 7.92 -34.68
C GLU A 388 16.20 8.83 -34.30
N THR A 389 16.51 9.97 -33.69
CA THR A 389 15.50 10.97 -33.35
C THR A 389 14.84 11.48 -34.62
N LYS A 390 13.60 11.96 -34.52
CA LYS A 390 12.89 12.53 -35.69
C LYS A 390 13.70 13.64 -36.36
N ALA A 391 14.41 14.44 -35.56
CA ALA A 391 15.30 15.48 -36.05
C ALA A 391 16.51 14.91 -36.83
N GLU A 392 17.10 13.80 -36.38
CA GLU A 392 18.18 13.12 -37.11
C GLU A 392 17.69 12.48 -38.41
N MET A 393 16.48 11.91 -38.42
CA MET A 393 15.86 11.42 -39.64
C MET A 393 15.58 12.56 -40.63
N GLU A 394 14.99 13.68 -40.16
CA GLU A 394 14.71 14.85 -40.99
C GLU A 394 16.01 15.50 -41.51
N ALA A 395 17.06 15.57 -40.69
CA ALA A 395 18.38 16.08 -41.12
C ALA A 395 19.00 15.17 -42.20
N ARG A 396 18.91 13.84 -42.05
CA ARG A 396 19.39 12.89 -43.05
C ARG A 396 18.61 12.99 -44.36
N GLU A 397 17.28 13.13 -44.29
CA GLU A 397 16.43 13.30 -45.47
C GLU A 397 16.71 14.62 -46.20
N LYS A 398 17.03 15.68 -45.44
CA LYS A 398 17.48 16.98 -45.98
C LYS A 398 18.92 16.97 -46.48
N GLY A 399 19.66 15.87 -46.33
CA GLY A 399 21.08 15.79 -46.69
C GLY A 399 21.98 16.68 -45.83
N GLU A 400 21.50 17.14 -44.67
CA GLU A 400 22.28 17.98 -43.77
C GLU A 400 23.34 17.14 -43.05
N PRO A 401 24.61 17.61 -43.02
CA PRO A 401 25.67 16.92 -42.31
C PRO A 401 25.36 16.87 -40.81
N LEU A 402 25.28 15.66 -40.25
CA LEU A 402 25.01 15.44 -38.84
C LEU A 402 26.05 16.21 -37.98
N PRO A 403 25.61 17.08 -37.05
CA PRO A 403 26.50 17.86 -36.21
C PRO A 403 27.20 16.91 -35.22
N GLY A 404 28.40 16.45 -35.56
CA GLY A 404 29.22 15.57 -34.69
C GLY A 404 30.05 14.51 -35.41
N GLY A 405 29.86 14.29 -36.71
CA GLY A 405 30.60 13.30 -37.48
C GLY A 405 32.04 13.71 -37.84
N LYS A 406 32.93 13.91 -36.86
CA LYS A 406 34.38 13.93 -37.13
C LYS A 406 34.88 12.49 -37.31
N GLY A 407 35.06 12.05 -38.55
CA GLY A 407 35.77 10.80 -38.82
C GLY A 407 35.53 10.24 -40.21
N GLY A 408 36.41 10.60 -41.15
CA GLY A 408 36.51 9.94 -42.45
C GLY A 408 36.87 8.46 -42.27
N GLY A 409 35.98 7.58 -42.71
CA GLY A 409 36.23 6.15 -42.80
C GLY A 409 35.53 5.61 -44.03
N LYS A 410 36.31 5.17 -45.03
CA LYS A 410 35.85 4.42 -46.21
C LYS A 410 34.89 3.31 -45.75
N ARG A 411 33.59 3.45 -46.04
CA ARG A 411 32.61 2.37 -45.88
C ARG A 411 32.91 1.28 -46.92
N GLY A 412 33.69 0.29 -46.52
CA GLY A 412 33.67 -1.03 -47.17
C GLY A 412 32.29 -1.64 -46.94
N GLY A 413 31.50 -1.77 -48.01
CA GLY A 413 30.17 -2.37 -47.98
C GLY A 413 30.22 -3.86 -47.66
N LEU A 414 30.25 -4.20 -46.38
CA LEU A 414 29.83 -5.52 -45.92
C LEU A 414 28.31 -5.59 -46.07
N ASN A 415 27.88 -6.17 -47.19
CA ASN A 415 26.49 -6.40 -47.55
C ASN A 415 25.92 -7.50 -46.63
N ILE A 416 25.72 -7.19 -45.35
CA ILE A 416 25.08 -8.09 -44.40
C ILE A 416 23.60 -8.11 -44.78
N ARG A 417 23.19 -9.21 -45.44
CA ARG A 417 21.80 -9.52 -45.82
C ARG A 417 20.98 -9.74 -44.55
N THR A 418 20.63 -8.65 -43.89
CA THR A 418 19.85 -8.65 -42.66
C THR A 418 18.39 -8.70 -43.08
N GLN A 419 17.73 -9.84 -42.92
CA GLN A 419 16.29 -9.89 -43.11
C GLN A 419 15.65 -9.04 -42.01
N GLN A 420 14.94 -7.98 -42.40
CA GLN A 420 14.00 -7.34 -41.48
C GLN A 420 12.92 -8.36 -41.18
N GLN A 421 12.76 -8.70 -39.90
CA GLN A 421 11.60 -9.50 -39.52
C GLN A 421 10.34 -8.65 -39.74
N PRO A 422 9.27 -9.21 -40.32
CA PRO A 422 7.99 -8.52 -40.38
C PRO A 422 7.55 -8.19 -38.96
N GLN A 423 7.03 -6.97 -38.77
CA GLN A 423 6.40 -6.59 -37.50
C GLN A 423 5.30 -7.60 -37.21
N ILE A 424 5.43 -8.34 -36.11
CA ILE A 424 4.32 -9.09 -35.55
C ILE A 424 3.27 -8.04 -35.17
N GLN A 425 2.21 -7.90 -35.96
CA GLN A 425 1.08 -7.06 -35.61
C GLN A 425 0.51 -7.57 -34.29
N TYR A 426 0.80 -6.88 -33.20
CA TYR A 426 0.12 -7.09 -31.95
C TYR A 426 -1.33 -6.62 -32.12
N ARG A 427 -2.23 -7.55 -32.41
CA ARG A 427 -3.67 -7.29 -32.35
C ARG A 427 -4.03 -7.28 -30.88
N ALA A 428 -4.20 -6.08 -30.31
CA ALA A 428 -4.69 -5.95 -28.94
C ALA A 428 -5.99 -6.75 -28.82
N PRO A 429 -6.16 -7.58 -27.75
CA PRO A 429 -7.39 -8.32 -27.56
C PRO A 429 -8.55 -7.33 -27.56
N THR A 430 -9.49 -7.52 -28.50
CA THR A 430 -10.72 -6.76 -28.54
C THR A 430 -11.51 -7.14 -27.29
N ILE A 431 -11.50 -6.25 -26.30
CA ILE A 431 -12.39 -6.38 -25.15
C ILE A 431 -13.77 -6.05 -25.70
N GLU A 432 -14.56 -7.09 -25.99
CA GLU A 432 -15.97 -6.96 -26.30
C GLU A 432 -16.65 -6.37 -25.06
N HIS A 433 -16.81 -5.05 -25.03
CA HIS A 433 -17.75 -4.41 -24.15
C HIS A 433 -19.14 -4.84 -24.62
N GLY A 434 -19.74 -5.80 -23.92
CA GLY A 434 -21.14 -6.16 -24.10
C GLY A 434 -21.98 -4.88 -24.03
N GLU A 435 -22.52 -4.47 -25.18
CA GLU A 435 -23.35 -3.29 -25.36
C GLU A 435 -24.65 -3.46 -24.57
N ASN A 436 -24.66 -3.04 -23.30
CA ASN A 436 -25.90 -2.81 -22.58
C ASN A 436 -26.42 -1.42 -22.98
N LYS A 437 -27.09 -1.35 -24.14
CA LYS A 437 -27.75 -0.15 -24.67
C LYS A 437 -28.87 0.29 -23.73
N ARG A 438 -28.57 1.20 -22.79
CA ARG A 438 -29.57 2.13 -22.27
C ARG A 438 -29.57 3.36 -23.17
N ALA A 439 -30.67 3.54 -23.88
CA ALA A 439 -30.96 4.72 -24.69
C ALA A 439 -30.79 5.99 -23.85
N TRP A 440 -29.85 6.84 -24.25
CA TRP A 440 -29.83 8.24 -23.87
C TRP A 440 -30.27 9.04 -25.08
N SER A 441 -31.42 9.68 -24.93
CA SER A 441 -32.06 10.56 -25.90
C SER A 441 -31.21 11.79 -26.20
N ASP A 442 -31.21 12.16 -27.48
CA ASP A 442 -30.53 13.31 -28.07
C ASP A 442 -30.94 14.65 -27.44
N GLY A 443 -29.97 15.38 -26.92
CA GLY A 443 -30.07 16.80 -26.57
C GLY A 443 -28.99 17.60 -27.32
N PRO A 444 -29.29 18.81 -27.82
CA PRO A 444 -28.38 19.56 -28.67
C PRO A 444 -27.18 20.12 -27.88
N ALA A 445 -26.00 20.02 -28.50
CA ALA A 445 -24.72 20.42 -27.93
C ALA A 445 -24.61 21.93 -27.64
N PRO A 446 -23.97 22.35 -26.52
CA PRO A 446 -23.71 23.75 -26.27
C PRO A 446 -22.53 24.28 -27.11
N VAL A 447 -22.78 25.47 -27.67
CA VAL A 447 -21.92 26.25 -28.56
C VAL A 447 -20.62 26.68 -27.86
N ALA A 448 -19.48 26.42 -28.52
CA ALA A 448 -18.15 26.83 -28.07
C ALA A 448 -17.95 28.35 -28.15
N LYS A 449 -17.63 28.98 -27.02
CA LYS A 449 -17.23 30.40 -26.96
C LYS A 449 -15.78 30.58 -27.46
N ARG A 450 -15.68 31.31 -28.57
CA ARG A 450 -14.47 31.78 -29.23
C ARG A 450 -13.88 32.97 -28.48
N TRP A 451 -12.65 32.84 -27.96
CA TRP A 451 -11.86 33.99 -27.48
C TRP A 451 -10.92 34.47 -28.60
N ARG A 452 -11.25 35.61 -29.22
CA ARG A 452 -10.29 36.59 -29.77
C ARG A 452 -10.06 37.60 -28.64
N GLY A 453 -8.90 38.18 -28.37
CA GLY A 453 -7.75 38.51 -29.21
C GLY A 453 -7.43 40.00 -28.96
N GLY A 454 -6.19 40.29 -28.57
CA GLY A 454 -5.64 41.64 -28.39
C GLY A 454 -4.38 41.54 -27.51
N GLY A 455 -3.18 41.97 -27.88
CA GLY A 455 -2.76 42.94 -28.88
C GLY A 455 -1.98 44.04 -28.17
N GLY A 456 -0.67 44.18 -28.43
CA GLY A 456 0.21 45.25 -27.93
C GLY A 456 1.65 44.77 -27.67
N SER A 457 2.58 44.90 -28.62
CA SER A 457 3.53 46.04 -28.82
C SER A 457 4.60 46.11 -27.70
N ALA A 458 5.84 45.63 -27.90
CA ALA A 458 6.97 46.26 -28.60
C ALA A 458 7.71 47.34 -27.79
N TRP A 459 8.81 46.97 -27.12
CA TRP A 459 10.05 47.71 -26.76
C TRP A 459 11.03 46.59 -26.30
N GLY A 460 12.30 46.44 -26.68
CA GLY A 460 13.33 47.41 -27.03
C GLY A 460 14.43 47.39 -25.94
N SER A 461 15.63 46.95 -26.32
CA SER A 461 16.96 47.31 -25.74
C SER A 461 17.65 46.41 -24.69
N ASP A 462 18.78 45.82 -25.14
CA ASP A 462 20.15 45.87 -24.58
C ASP A 462 20.52 45.42 -23.15
N GLY A 463 21.15 44.22 -23.08
CA GLY A 463 22.42 43.89 -22.39
C GLY A 463 22.56 43.96 -20.85
N PRO A 464 23.69 43.51 -20.25
CA PRO A 464 24.66 42.50 -20.66
C PRO A 464 24.95 41.40 -19.57
N ARG A 465 25.85 40.48 -19.96
CA ARG A 465 26.49 39.38 -19.22
C ARG A 465 26.94 39.72 -17.78
N SER A 466 26.86 38.73 -16.90
CA SER A 466 27.78 38.56 -15.78
C SER A 466 28.22 37.09 -15.67
N ASP A 467 29.52 36.89 -15.91
CA ASP A 467 30.26 35.65 -15.67
C ASP A 467 30.55 35.50 -14.17
N GLY A 468 30.25 34.33 -13.60
CA GLY A 468 30.61 33.95 -12.23
C GLY A 468 31.69 32.84 -12.25
N PRO A 469 32.75 32.93 -11.43
CA PRO A 469 33.94 32.08 -11.55
C PRO A 469 33.80 30.69 -10.89
N PRO A 470 34.65 29.73 -11.27
CA PRO A 470 34.59 28.35 -10.77
C PRO A 470 35.20 28.19 -9.37
N ARG A 471 34.57 27.35 -8.55
CA ARG A 471 35.07 26.92 -7.24
C ARG A 471 36.20 25.90 -7.38
N THR A 472 37.33 26.20 -6.75
CA THR A 472 38.48 25.33 -6.54
C THR A 472 38.22 24.30 -5.43
N VAL A 473 38.71 23.08 -5.64
CA VAL A 473 38.72 21.95 -4.70
C VAL A 473 40.15 21.79 -4.15
N PRO A 474 40.37 21.61 -2.84
CA PRO A 474 41.69 21.27 -2.30
C PRO A 474 41.94 19.75 -2.29
N PRO A 475 43.23 19.31 -2.39
CA PRO A 475 43.61 17.91 -2.49
C PRO A 475 43.63 17.18 -1.12
N PRO A 476 43.58 15.84 -1.10
CA PRO A 476 43.62 15.05 0.13
C PRO A 476 45.05 14.92 0.68
N GLY A 477 45.21 15.24 1.95
CA GLY A 477 46.41 14.91 2.73
C GLY A 477 46.46 13.42 3.06
N ARG A 478 47.65 12.83 2.88
CA ARG A 478 48.03 11.53 3.41
C ARG A 478 48.57 11.70 4.84
N ALA A 479 48.16 10.81 5.73
CA ALA A 479 48.95 10.28 6.83
C ALA A 479 48.57 8.81 7.00
#